data_AF-A0A2N0LFN7-F1
#
_entry.id   AF-A0A2N0LFN7-F1
#
_cell.length_a   1.000
_cell.length_b   1.000
_cell.length_c   1.000
_cell.angle_alpha   90.00
_cell.angle_beta   90.00
_cell.angle_gamma   90.00
#
_symmetry.space_group_name_H-M   'P 1'
#
loop_
_entity.id
_entity.type
_entity.pdbx_description
1 polymer ?
#
loop_
_entity_poly.entity_id
_entity_poly.type
_entity_poly.pdbx_seq_one_letter_code
_entity_poly.pdbx_strand_id
1 'polypeptide(L)'
;MTEEDVFDLTYWMKIATNIPEISNDLEGVEHLVGRFVGQYLPVLLRVTNKEAQDHAWLAFWSYAVAPSTNRKPCNLSSRTADLLIAEFQKVLPEPS
;
A
#
# COMPACT_ATOMS: atom_id res chain seq x y z
N MET A 1 7.35 -7.25 -15.03
CA MET A 1 7.20 -5.98 -14.32
C MET A 1 8.50 -5.23 -14.47
N THR A 2 8.48 -4.08 -15.16
CA THR A 2 9.64 -3.20 -15.27
C THR A 2 9.72 -2.31 -14.00
N GLU A 3 10.87 -1.72 -13.70
CA GLU A 3 10.98 -0.77 -12.57
C GLU A 3 10.05 0.44 -12.74
N GLU A 4 9.76 0.84 -13.97
CA GLU A 4 8.85 1.95 -14.29
C GLU A 4 7.39 1.59 -13.94
N ASP A 5 6.98 0.33 -14.17
CA ASP A 5 5.64 -0.16 -13.79
C ASP A 5 5.43 -0.17 -12.27
N VAL A 6 6.50 -0.36 -11.50
CA VAL A 6 6.44 -0.42 -10.03
C VAL A 6 6.11 0.95 -9.43
N PHE A 7 6.48 2.06 -10.08
CA PHE A 7 6.12 3.40 -9.59
C PHE A 7 4.86 3.97 -10.26
N ASP A 8 4.20 3.21 -11.14
CA ASP A 8 2.93 3.63 -11.74
C ASP A 8 1.79 3.54 -10.71
N LEU A 9 1.24 4.70 -10.35
CA LEU A 9 0.08 4.81 -9.48
C LEU A 9 -1.11 3.97 -9.99
N THR A 10 -1.31 3.94 -11.30
CA THR A 10 -2.42 3.23 -11.96
C THR A 10 -2.32 1.73 -11.76
N TYR A 11 -1.11 1.18 -11.70
CA TYR A 11 -0.86 -0.23 -11.44
C TYR A 11 -1.34 -0.63 -10.05
N TRP A 12 -0.90 0.10 -9.03
CA TRP A 12 -1.30 -0.15 -7.63
C TRP A 12 -2.77 0.13 -7.38
N MET A 13 -3.34 1.14 -8.04
CA MET A 13 -4.78 1.41 -8.00
C MET A 13 -5.59 0.21 -8.46
N LYS A 14 -5.22 -0.41 -9.59
CA LYS A 14 -5.90 -1.62 -10.09
C LYS A 14 -5.87 -2.75 -9.07
N ILE A 15 -4.73 -2.97 -8.42
CA ILE A 15 -4.60 -3.99 -7.37
C ILE A 15 -5.53 -3.67 -6.19
N ALA A 16 -5.48 -2.43 -5.68
CA ALA A 16 -6.30 -2.00 -4.55
C ALA A 16 -7.80 -2.13 -4.84
N THR A 17 -8.24 -1.74 -6.05
CA THR A 17 -9.66 -1.80 -6.44
C THR A 17 -10.21 -3.22 -6.61
N ASN A 18 -9.37 -4.26 -6.61
CA ASN A 18 -9.83 -5.65 -6.59
C ASN A 18 -10.43 -6.06 -5.23
N ILE A 19 -10.20 -5.27 -4.17
CA ILE A 19 -10.73 -5.52 -2.85
C ILE A 19 -12.12 -4.86 -2.75
N PRO A 20 -13.20 -5.65 -2.55
CA PRO A 20 -14.58 -5.13 -2.59
C PRO A 20 -14.86 -4.02 -1.56
N GLU A 21 -14.22 -4.07 -0.40
CA GLU A 21 -14.39 -3.07 0.66
C GLU A 21 -13.74 -1.72 0.32
N ILE A 22 -12.83 -1.71 -0.66
CA ILE A 22 -12.02 -0.55 -1.08
C ILE A 22 -12.68 0.14 -2.28
N SER A 23 -13.35 -0.59 -3.17
CA SER A 23 -13.93 -0.05 -4.41
C SER A 23 -15.03 1.00 -4.23
N ASN A 24 -15.58 1.15 -3.02
CA ASN A 24 -16.62 2.13 -2.70
C ASN A 24 -16.09 3.53 -2.35
N ASP A 25 -14.79 3.70 -2.10
CA ASP A 25 -14.15 4.97 -1.74
C ASP A 25 -12.91 5.25 -2.61
N LEU A 26 -13.12 5.55 -3.89
CA LEU A 26 -12.03 5.72 -4.86
C LEU A 26 -11.06 6.85 -4.50
N GLU A 27 -11.56 7.96 -3.97
CA GLU A 27 -10.72 9.10 -3.56
C GLU A 27 -9.82 8.72 -2.37
N GLY A 28 -10.40 8.04 -1.38
CA GLY A 28 -9.65 7.53 -0.25
C GLY A 28 -8.55 6.55 -0.64
N VAL A 29 -8.82 5.74 -1.65
CA VAL A 29 -7.91 4.70 -2.13
C VAL A 29 -6.81 5.28 -2.99
N GLU A 30 -7.13 6.25 -3.85
CA GLU A 30 -6.13 7.01 -4.59
C GLU A 30 -5.15 7.70 -3.65
N HIS A 31 -5.65 8.32 -2.58
CA HIS A 31 -4.79 8.93 -1.56
C HIS A 31 -3.88 7.88 -0.89
N LEU A 32 -4.44 6.73 -0.50
CA LEU A 32 -3.71 5.67 0.18
C LEU A 32 -2.62 5.05 -0.72
N VAL A 33 -2.96 4.78 -1.98
CA VAL A 33 -2.04 4.25 -2.99
C VAL A 33 -0.95 5.29 -3.32
N GLY A 34 -1.31 6.57 -3.45
CA GLY A 34 -0.34 7.63 -3.66
C GLY A 34 0.68 7.74 -2.52
N ARG A 35 0.24 7.55 -1.27
CA ARG A 35 1.14 7.48 -0.12
C ARG A 35 2.00 6.23 -0.12
N PHE A 36 1.44 5.09 -0.48
CA PHE A 36 2.20 3.86 -0.65
C PHE A 36 3.35 4.04 -1.65
N VAL A 37 3.04 4.44 -2.87
CA VAL A 37 4.01 4.62 -3.97
C VAL A 37 5.03 5.71 -3.65
N GLY A 38 4.60 6.82 -3.06
CA GLY A 38 5.47 7.97 -2.81
C GLY A 38 6.38 7.84 -1.59
N GLN A 39 6.01 7.03 -0.58
CA GLN A 39 6.70 7.02 0.72
C GLN A 39 7.16 5.63 1.16
N TYR A 40 6.32 4.60 1.01
CA TYR A 40 6.60 3.28 1.57
C TYR A 40 7.30 2.36 0.57
N LEU A 41 6.85 2.38 -0.69
CA LEU A 41 7.42 1.58 -1.76
C LEU A 41 8.92 1.84 -2.01
N PRO A 42 9.41 3.11 -2.05
CA PRO A 42 10.84 3.37 -2.20
C PRO A 42 11.66 2.80 -1.04
N VAL A 43 11.09 2.77 0.18
CA VAL A 43 11.75 2.17 1.34
C VAL A 43 11.81 0.66 1.15
N LEU A 44 10.68 0.02 0.84
CA LEU A 44 10.57 -1.42 0.63
C LEU A 44 11.54 -1.94 -0.44
N LEU A 45 11.75 -1.18 -1.52
CA LEU A 45 12.70 -1.54 -2.59
C LEU A 45 14.17 -1.31 -2.21
N ARG A 46 14.46 -0.47 -1.22
CA ARG A 46 15.83 -0.15 -0.78
C ARG A 46 16.34 -1.03 0.35
N VAL A 47 15.44 -1.52 1.20
CA VAL A 47 15.84 -2.31 2.36
C VAL A 47 16.11 -3.77 1.98
N THR A 48 17.23 -4.30 2.46
CA THR A 48 17.68 -5.67 2.14
C THR A 48 17.48 -6.66 3.27
N ASN A 49 17.15 -6.19 4.47
CA ASN A 49 16.88 -7.05 5.62
C ASN A 49 15.38 -7.14 5.92
N LYS A 50 14.97 -8.32 6.39
CA LYS A 50 13.57 -8.64 6.68
C LYS A 50 12.97 -7.73 7.74
N GLU A 51 13.71 -7.40 8.79
CA GLU A 51 13.22 -6.57 9.89
C GLU A 51 12.82 -5.17 9.42
N ALA A 52 13.63 -4.52 8.59
CA ALA A 52 13.34 -3.22 8.01
C ALA A 52 12.16 -3.27 7.03
N GLN A 53 11.99 -4.37 6.30
CA GLN A 53 10.80 -4.59 5.46
C GLN A 53 9.54 -4.74 6.30
N ASP A 54 9.58 -5.58 7.34
CA ASP A 54 8.46 -5.79 8.26
C ASP A 54 8.07 -4.47 8.95
N HIS A 55 9.06 -3.63 9.32
CA HIS A 55 8.82 -2.28 9.83
C HIS A 55 8.16 -1.34 8.80
N ALA A 56 8.59 -1.36 7.54
CA ALA A 56 7.98 -0.54 6.49
C ALA A 56 6.52 -0.96 6.24
N TRP A 57 6.25 -2.27 6.23
CA TRP A 57 4.90 -2.81 6.13
C TRP A 57 4.04 -2.43 7.33
N LEU A 58 4.56 -2.55 8.55
CA LEU A 58 3.85 -2.16 9.77
C LEU A 58 3.53 -0.67 9.79
N ALA A 59 4.45 0.17 9.30
CA ALA A 59 4.24 1.61 9.20
C ALA A 59 3.14 1.95 8.17
N PHE A 60 3.11 1.25 7.03
CA PHE A 60 2.04 1.40 6.05
C PHE A 60 0.70 0.90 6.58
N TRP A 61 0.68 -0.27 7.25
CA TRP A 61 -0.50 -0.80 7.90
C TRP A 61 -1.08 0.18 8.92
N SER A 62 -0.22 0.71 9.81
CA SER A 62 -0.60 1.67 10.84
C SER A 62 -1.19 2.94 10.23
N TYR A 63 -0.63 3.40 9.11
CA TYR A 63 -1.21 4.49 8.35
C TYR A 63 -2.58 4.11 7.78
N ALA A 64 -2.71 2.98 7.09
CA ALA A 64 -3.95 2.55 6.45
C ALA A 64 -5.14 2.48 7.42
N VAL A 65 -4.93 1.92 8.62
CA VAL A 65 -5.97 1.77 9.65
C VAL A 65 -6.20 3.03 10.49
N ALA A 66 -5.31 4.03 10.42
CA ALA A 66 -5.47 5.26 11.18
C ALA A 66 -6.81 5.95 10.85
N PRO A 67 -7.45 6.64 11.81
CA PRO A 67 -8.71 7.33 11.57
C PRO A 67 -8.64 8.31 10.39
N SER A 68 -9.77 8.49 9.71
CA SER A 68 -9.91 9.50 8.66
C SER A 68 -9.81 10.91 9.26
N THR A 69 -9.12 11.80 8.54
CA THR A 69 -8.94 13.22 8.89
C THR A 69 -8.99 14.06 7.62
N ASN A 70 -9.07 15.39 7.74
CA ASN A 70 -8.96 16.30 6.59
C ASN A 70 -7.66 16.11 5.77
N ARG A 71 -6.62 15.49 6.35
CA ARG A 71 -5.34 15.21 5.67
C ARG A 71 -5.18 13.77 5.21
N LYS A 72 -6.13 12.89 5.54
CA LYS A 72 -6.18 11.47 5.19
C LYS A 72 -7.66 11.07 5.06
N PRO A 73 -8.24 11.11 3.85
CA PRO A 73 -9.68 10.97 3.68
C PRO A 73 -10.21 9.56 3.96
N CYS A 74 -9.36 8.52 3.92
CA CYS A 74 -9.76 7.13 4.15
C CYS A 74 -9.34 6.57 5.51
N ASN A 75 -10.05 5.53 5.94
CA ASN A 75 -9.59 4.58 6.93
C ASN A 75 -10.00 3.18 6.51
N LEU A 76 -9.08 2.23 6.59
CA LEU A 76 -9.38 0.83 6.35
C LEU A 76 -9.66 0.12 7.67
N SER A 77 -10.51 -0.91 7.62
CA SER A 77 -10.54 -1.88 8.72
C SER A 77 -9.19 -2.62 8.78
N SER A 78 -8.79 -3.11 9.95
CA SER A 78 -7.56 -3.92 10.08
C SER A 78 -7.51 -5.07 9.09
N ARG A 79 -8.63 -5.78 8.93
CA ARG A 79 -8.76 -6.89 7.96
C ARG A 79 -8.55 -6.41 6.51
N THR A 80 -9.13 -5.28 6.14
CA THR A 80 -9.01 -4.73 4.79
C THR A 80 -7.58 -4.26 4.51
N ALA A 81 -6.91 -3.67 5.51
CA ALA A 81 -5.50 -3.30 5.41
C ALA A 81 -4.59 -4.53 5.25
N ASP A 82 -4.85 -5.61 6.00
CA ASP A 82 -4.11 -6.87 5.86
C ASP A 82 -4.25 -7.46 4.46
N LEU A 83 -5.49 -7.50 3.93
CA LEU A 83 -5.77 -7.98 2.58
C LEU A 83 -5.03 -7.13 1.52
N LEU A 84 -5.07 -5.80 1.66
CA LEU A 84 -4.38 -4.90 0.74
C LEU A 84 -2.88 -5.13 0.73
N ILE A 85 -2.26 -5.24 1.91
CA ILE A 85 -0.84 -5.53 2.03
C ILE A 85 -0.50 -6.88 1.43
N ALA A 86 -1.32 -7.91 1.66
CA ALA A 86 -1.10 -9.22 1.05
C ALA A 86 -1.14 -9.16 -0.48
N GLU A 87 -2.06 -8.40 -1.09
CA GLU A 87 -2.07 -8.21 -2.55
C GLU A 87 -0.83 -7.43 -3.04
N PHE A 88 -0.38 -6.43 -2.29
CA PHE A 88 0.80 -5.65 -2.64
C PHE A 88 2.08 -6.48 -2.54
N GLN A 89 2.18 -7.36 -1.54
CA GLN A 89 3.31 -8.25 -1.36
C GLN A 89 3.44 -9.28 -2.50
N LYS A 90 2.33 -9.79 -3.06
CA LYS A 90 2.36 -10.76 -4.17
C LYS A 90 3.04 -10.24 -5.42
N VAL A 91 3.01 -8.92 -5.64
CA VAL A 91 3.58 -8.30 -6.84
C VAL A 91 4.98 -7.75 -6.61
N LEU A 92 5.43 -7.65 -5.36
CA LEU A 92 6.79 -7.23 -5.05
C LEU A 92 7.73 -8.44 -5.10
N PRO A 93 8.96 -8.26 -5.60
CA PRO A 93 9.95 -9.32 -5.56
C PRO A 93 10.24 -9.73 -4.12
N GLU A 94 10.37 -11.03 -3.86
CA GLU A 94 10.81 -11.52 -2.56
C GLU A 94 12.22 -11.00 -2.25
N PRO A 95 12.52 -10.64 -0.99
CA PRO A 95 13.88 -10.31 -0.60
C PRO A 95 14.82 -11.48 -0.90
N SER A 96 15.89 -11.20 -1.65
CA SER A 96 16.98 -12.13 -1.91
C SER A 96 17.88 -12.31 -0.68
#